data_AF-A0A0K1RUB6-F1
#
_entry.id   AF-A0A0K1RUB6-F1
#
_cell.length_a   1.000
_cell.length_b   1.000
_cell.length_c   1.000
_cell.angle_alpha   90.00
_cell.angle_beta   90.00
_cell.angle_gamma   90.00
#
_symmetry.space_group_name_H-M   'P 1'
#
loop_
_entity.id
_entity.type
_entity.pdbx_description
1 polymer ?
#
loop_
_entity_poly.entity_id
_entity_poly.type
_entity_poly.pdbx_seq_one_letter_code
_entity_poly.pdbx_strand_id
1 'polypeptide(L)' 'MFSLSDLRETKVYQEALEEGREEGEEKGRKEGKEEKSRQIALKMLSAGFSIPEIARFTDLSPDAIEQLQRQNAHDV' A
#
# COMPACT_ATOMS: atom_id res chain seq x y z
N MET A 1 -9.94 16.92 -39.17
CA MET A 1 -9.21 16.74 -37.88
C MET A 1 -10.17 16.05 -36.94
N PHE A 2 -9.91 14.79 -36.58
CA PHE A 2 -10.61 14.15 -35.45
C PHE A 2 -10.01 14.73 -34.18
N SER A 3 -10.78 15.55 -33.46
CA SER A 3 -10.32 16.14 -32.21
C SER A 3 -10.45 15.10 -31.10
N LEU A 4 -9.47 15.03 -30.21
CA LEU A 4 -9.52 14.22 -28.98
C LEU A 4 -10.74 14.57 -28.08
N SER A 5 -11.45 15.65 -28.41
CA SER A 5 -12.74 16.05 -27.84
C SER A 5 -13.88 15.05 -28.11
N ASP A 6 -13.88 14.36 -29.25
CA ASP A 6 -14.99 13.48 -29.64
C ASP A 6 -14.96 12.11 -28.93
N LEU A 7 -13.80 11.73 -28.37
CA LEU A 7 -13.62 10.46 -27.66
C LEU A 7 -14.14 10.52 -26.21
N ARG A 8 -14.23 11.72 -25.62
CA ARG A 8 -14.69 11.92 -24.22
C ARG A 8 -16.17 11.56 -23.99
N GLU A 9 -16.99 11.55 -25.04
CA GLU A 9 -18.41 11.18 -24.98
C GLU A 9 -18.70 9.72 -25.39
N THR A 10 -17.67 8.95 -25.73
CA THR A 10 -17.85 7.53 -26.03
C THR A 10 -17.97 6.73 -24.74
N LYS A 11 -18.92 5.79 -24.68
CA LYS A 11 -19.09 4.86 -23.53
C LYS A 11 -17.77 4.22 -23.07
N VAL A 12 -16.89 3.94 -24.04
CA VAL A 12 -15.54 3.38 -23.83
C VAL A 12 -14.67 4.26 -22.93
N TYR A 13 -14.77 5.59 -23.01
CA TYR A 13 -13.99 6.50 -22.16
C TYR A 13 -14.52 6.58 -20.73
N GLN A 14 -15.84 6.47 -20.55
CA GLN A 14 -16.48 6.43 -19.23
C GLN A 14 -16.17 5.11 -18.53
N GLU A 15 -16.28 3.98 -19.25
CA GLU A 15 -15.92 2.65 -18.75
C GLU A 15 -14.44 2.57 -18.37
N ALA A 16 -13.52 3.08 -19.20
CA ALA A 16 -12.08 3.09 -18.88
C ALA A 16 -11.72 3.98 -17.67
N LEU A 17 -12.49 5.05 -17.42
CA LEU A 17 -12.33 5.90 -16.24
C LEU A 17 -12.87 5.25 -14.97
N GLU A 18 -14.00 4.55 -15.06
CA GLU A 18 -14.57 3.79 -13.93
C GLU A 18 -13.68 2.59 -13.59
N GLU A 19 -13.26 1.80 -14.57
CA GLU A 19 -12.34 0.66 -14.35
C GLU A 19 -10.99 1.13 -13.79
N GLY A 20 -10.39 2.20 -14.34
CA GLY A 20 -9.14 2.75 -13.82
C GLY A 20 -9.25 3.29 -12.39
N ARG A 21 -10.43 3.76 -11.98
CA ARG A 21 -10.69 4.24 -10.63
C ARG A 21 -10.98 3.11 -9.66
N GLU A 22 -11.78 2.11 -10.05
CA GLU A 22 -12.03 0.92 -9.22
C GLU A 22 -10.74 0.11 -9.01
N GLU A 23 -9.95 -0.11 -10.07
CA GLU A 23 -8.66 -0.78 -9.95
C GLU A 23 -7.66 0.02 -9.09
N GLY A 24 -7.66 1.35 -9.24
CA GLY A 24 -6.82 2.25 -8.45
C GLY A 24 -7.21 2.32 -6.97
N GLU A 25 -8.52 2.33 -6.66
CA GLU A 25 -9.03 2.31 -5.30
C GLU A 25 -8.82 0.93 -4.65
N GLU A 26 -9.02 -0.18 -5.37
CA GLU A 26 -8.81 -1.52 -4.82
C GLU A 26 -7.33 -1.83 -4.59
N LYS A 27 -6.45 -1.53 -5.56
CA LYS A 27 -4.99 -1.66 -5.39
C LYS A 27 -4.47 -0.71 -4.33
N GLY A 28 -4.85 0.58 -4.38
CA GLY A 28 -4.42 1.58 -3.40
C GLY A 28 -4.88 1.27 -1.97
N ARG A 29 -6.05 0.64 -1.79
CA ARG A 29 -6.56 0.24 -0.47
C ARG A 29 -5.92 -1.05 0.05
N LYS A 30 -5.57 -2.01 -0.81
CA LYS A 30 -4.81 -3.21 -0.42
C LYS A 30 -3.36 -2.85 -0.10
N GLU A 31 -2.68 -2.16 -1.01
CA GLU A 31 -1.31 -1.68 -0.83
C GLU A 31 -1.21 -0.75 0.38
N GLY A 32 -2.13 0.21 0.51
CA GLY A 32 -2.14 1.14 1.64
C GLY A 32 -2.35 0.48 3.01
N LYS A 33 -3.05 -0.66 3.09
CA LYS A 33 -3.22 -1.40 4.36
C LYS A 33 -1.95 -2.16 4.75
N GLU A 34 -1.32 -2.83 3.81
CA GLU A 34 -0.06 -3.53 4.07
C GLU A 34 1.07 -2.55 4.36
N GLU A 35 1.20 -1.50 3.55
CA GLU A 35 2.19 -0.43 3.70
C GLU A 35 2.07 0.24 5.08
N LYS A 36 0.85 0.57 5.50
CA LYS A 36 0.60 1.20 6.80
C LYS A 36 0.96 0.28 7.96
N SER A 37 0.67 -1.01 7.85
CA SER A 37 1.02 -2.00 8.88
C SER A 37 2.55 -2.15 9.00
N ARG A 38 3.25 -2.23 7.87
CA ARG A 38 4.73 -2.25 7.82
C ARG A 38 5.34 -0.96 8.38
N GLN A 39 4.83 0.21 8.00
CA GLN A 39 5.32 1.49 8.50
C GLN A 39 5.10 1.67 10.01
N ILE A 40 3.96 1.21 10.54
CA ILE A 40 3.71 1.22 11.98
C ILE A 40 4.72 0.30 12.67
N ALA A 41 4.93 -0.92 12.16
CA ALA A 41 5.91 -1.84 12.71
C ALA A 41 7.33 -1.26 12.71
N LEU A 42 7.76 -0.63 11.62
CA LEU A 42 9.05 0.04 11.52
C LEU A 42 9.19 1.18 12.54
N LYS A 43 8.17 2.04 12.68
CA LYS A 43 8.17 3.12 13.69
C LYS A 43 8.27 2.58 15.11
N MET A 44 7.60 1.47 15.40
CA MET A 44 7.66 0.83 16.72
C MET A 44 9.03 0.17 16.96
N LEU A 45 9.62 -0.47 15.94
CA LEU A 45 10.99 -0.99 16.00
C LEU A 45 12.00 0.14 16.30
N SER A 46 11.89 1.27 15.58
CA SER A 46 12.74 2.45 15.81
C SER A 46 12.52 3.10 17.17
N ALA A 47 11.31 3.00 17.73
CA ALA A 47 10.99 3.46 19.08
C ALA A 47 11.45 2.49 20.19
N GLY A 48 12.01 1.33 19.83
CA GLY A 48 12.56 0.35 20.77
C GLY A 48 11.56 -0.67 21.33
N PHE A 49 10.38 -0.81 20.70
CA PHE A 49 9.42 -1.85 21.08
C PHE A 49 9.92 -3.25 20.71
N SER A 50 9.48 -4.24 21.48
CA SER A 50 9.83 -5.64 21.23
C SER A 50 8.98 -6.24 20.09
N ILE A 51 9.55 -7.17 19.33
CA ILE A 51 8.87 -7.86 18.21
C ILE A 51 7.49 -8.44 18.61
N PRO A 52 7.32 -9.08 19.78
CA PRO A 52 6.01 -9.60 20.21
C PRO A 52 4.97 -8.50 20.46
N GLU A 53 5.38 -7.33 20.95
CA GLU A 53 4.48 -6.18 21.14
C GLU A 53 4.04 -5.63 19.79
N ILE A 54 4.98 -5.46 18.86
CA ILE A 54 4.69 -4.95 17.53
C ILE A 54 3.71 -5.88 16.80
N ALA A 55 3.90 -7.19 16.91
CA ALA A 55 3.00 -8.19 16.34
C ALA A 55 1.56 -8.05 16.87
N ARG A 56 1.39 -7.73 18.16
CA ARG A 56 0.07 -7.50 18.77
C ARG A 56 -0.64 -6.25 18.29
N PHE A 57 0.10 -5.22 17.90
CA PHE A 57 -0.49 -3.93 17.48
C PHE A 57 -0.65 -3.79 15.97
N THR A 58 0.12 -4.54 15.19
CA THR A 58 0.16 -4.44 13.72
C THR A 58 -0.47 -5.65 13.02
N ASP A 59 -0.91 -6.66 13.77
CA ASP A 59 -1.37 -7.95 13.27
C ASP A 59 -0.36 -8.64 12.32
N LEU A 60 0.91 -8.25 12.39
CA LEU A 60 2.00 -8.84 11.63
C LEU A 60 2.63 -9.99 12.41
N SER A 61 3.02 -11.03 11.69
CA SER A 61 3.79 -12.12 12.28
C SER A 61 5.15 -11.64 12.80
N PRO A 62 5.66 -12.21 13.91
CA PRO A 62 7.01 -11.92 14.39
C PRO A 62 8.09 -12.06 13.31
N ASP A 63 7.99 -13.07 12.45
CA ASP A 63 8.91 -13.28 11.32
C ASP A 63 8.88 -12.14 10.29
N ALA A 64 7.69 -11.58 10.03
CA ALA A 64 7.53 -10.46 9.11
C ALA A 64 8.19 -9.19 9.67
N ILE A 65 8.06 -8.98 10.98
CA ILE A 65 8.69 -7.86 11.69
C ILE A 65 10.23 -8.03 11.74
N GLU A 66 10.73 -9.25 11.96
CA GLU A 66 12.16 -9.54 11.86
C GLU A 66 12.71 -9.26 10.45
N GLN A 67 11.99 -9.67 9.41
CA GLN A 67 12.40 -9.35 8.03
C GLN A 67 12.42 -7.85 7.79
N LEU A 68 11.41 -7.12 8.25
CA LEU A 68 11.38 -5.66 8.17
C LEU A 68 12.56 -5.01 8.90
N GLN A 69 12.90 -5.51 10.10
CA GLN A 69 14.04 -5.02 10.85
C GLN A 69 15.37 -5.26 10.10
N ARG A 70 15.54 -6.45 9.52
CA ARG A 70 16.75 -6.80 8.76
C ARG A 70 16.88 -6.02 7.46
N GLN A 71 15.78 -5.83 6.74
CA GLN A 71 15.74 -5.02 5.52
C GLN A 71 16.06 -3.55 5.84
N ASN A 72 15.43 -2.99 6.87
CA ASN A 72 15.67 -1.61 7.28
C ASN A 72 17.09 -1.37 7.82
N ALA A 73 17.73 -2.37 8.43
CA ALA A 73 19.12 -2.28 8.88
C ALA A 73 20.15 -2.36 7.73
N HIS A 74 19.74 -2.74 6.51
CA HIS A 74 20.63 -2.85 5.36
C HIS A 74 20.62 -1.58 4.48
N ASP A 75 19.62 -0.71 4.65
CA ASP A 75 19.44 0.54 3.88
C ASP A 75 20.00 1.79 4.59
N VAL A 76 20.77 1.63 5.68
CA VAL A 76 21.43 2.72 6.45
C VAL A 76 22.93 2.55 6.44
#